data_AF-A0AAW9DMK3-F1
#
_entry.id   AF-A0AAW9DMK3-F1
#
_cell.length_a   1.000
_cell.length_b   1.000
_cell.length_c   1.000
_cell.angle_alpha   90.00
_cell.angle_beta   90.00
_cell.angle_gamma   90.00
#
_symmetry.space_group_name_H-M   'P 1'
#
loop_
_entity.id
_entity.type
_entity.pdbx_description
1 polymer ?
#
loop_
_entity_poly.entity_id
_entity_poly.type
_entity_poly.pdbx_seq_one_letter_code
_entity_poly.pdbx_strand_id
1 'polypeptide(L)'
;MKQKQLGLTTEPGGTWVQVERAAMERWSKLAVSNSRAAAVMMLITSQMGRHNALVVSQATLAKMAGCGLNTLKRALGVLRDGNWIEVRQIGPTGTACAYIVNDRVAWSGSRDGIRYSLFSAAVLVSDAEQPDQSELGAQPSLERIPTMHPGERQLPTGPGLDPPTQPPLMGLEPDLPARVKEPHGPPD
;
A
#
# COMPACT_ATOMS: atom_id res chain seq x y z
N MET A 1 -5.15 -18.09 -34.10
CA MET A 1 -5.74 -17.21 -33.07
C MET A 1 -4.63 -16.78 -32.13
N LYS A 2 -4.29 -15.49 -32.09
CA LYS A 2 -3.14 -14.97 -31.31
C LYS A 2 -3.45 -15.02 -29.81
N GLN A 3 -2.49 -15.50 -29.02
CA GLN A 3 -2.54 -15.60 -27.56
C GLN A 3 -2.95 -14.27 -26.92
N LYS A 4 -4.00 -14.31 -26.10
CA LYS A 4 -4.41 -13.21 -25.25
C LYS A 4 -3.57 -13.28 -23.97
N GLN A 5 -2.33 -12.81 -24.06
CA GLN A 5 -1.44 -12.72 -22.90
C GLN A 5 -1.75 -11.38 -22.20
N LEU A 6 -2.64 -11.42 -21.21
CA LEU A 6 -2.83 -10.29 -20.28
C LEU A 6 -2.18 -10.67 -18.94
N GLY A 7 -0.86 -10.64 -18.93
CA GLY A 7 -0.06 -10.76 -17.71
C GLY A 7 0.74 -9.48 -17.55
N LEU A 8 0.25 -8.55 -16.73
CA LEU A 8 1.07 -7.42 -16.26
C LEU A 8 1.17 -7.49 -14.74
N THR A 9 1.69 -8.61 -14.24
CA THR A 9 2.46 -8.60 -13.01
C THR A 9 3.90 -8.81 -13.43
N THR A 10 4.65 -7.72 -13.59
CA THR A 10 6.11 -7.80 -13.61
C THR A 10 6.53 -8.66 -12.42
N GLU A 11 7.48 -9.58 -12.61
CA GLU A 11 8.07 -10.33 -11.50
C GLU A 11 8.49 -9.37 -10.37
N PRO A 12 8.47 -9.80 -9.10
CA PRO A 12 8.92 -8.96 -7.99
C PRO A 12 10.29 -8.34 -8.30
N GLY A 13 10.27 -7.08 -8.73
CA GLY A 13 11.46 -6.37 -9.17
C GLY A 13 12.06 -5.65 -7.97
N GLY A 14 13.28 -6.03 -7.60
CA GLY A 14 13.99 -5.48 -6.45
C GLY A 14 14.12 -6.47 -5.30
N THR A 15 15.21 -6.36 -4.54
CA THR A 15 15.54 -7.28 -3.43
C THR A 15 14.94 -6.81 -2.08
N TRP A 16 14.32 -5.64 -2.06
CA TRP A 16 13.92 -4.97 -0.83
C TRP A 16 12.63 -4.16 -1.04
N VAL A 17 11.92 -3.97 0.06
CA VAL A 17 10.75 -3.09 0.17
C VAL A 17 11.04 -2.08 1.27
N GLN A 18 10.67 -0.82 1.03
CA GLN A 18 10.73 0.24 2.03
C GLN A 18 9.35 0.43 2.63
N VAL A 19 9.32 0.64 3.94
CA VAL A 19 8.10 0.92 4.71
C VAL A 19 8.30 2.25 5.42
N GLU A 20 7.29 3.10 5.39
CA GLU A 20 7.33 4.40 6.06
C GLU A 20 7.39 4.22 7.59
N ARG A 21 8.05 5.13 8.31
CA ARG A 21 8.30 4.99 9.76
C ARG A 21 7.00 5.04 10.57
N ALA A 22 6.13 6.02 10.32
CA ALA A 22 4.83 6.10 10.99
C ALA A 22 3.91 4.93 10.60
N ALA A 23 3.98 4.46 9.35
CA ALA A 23 3.29 3.24 8.91
C ALA A 23 3.81 2.01 9.64
N MET A 24 5.12 1.87 9.83
CA MET A 24 5.73 0.79 10.61
C MET A 24 5.31 0.85 12.09
N GLU A 25 5.25 2.05 12.69
CA GLU A 25 4.75 2.24 14.05
C GLU A 25 3.27 1.81 14.18
N ARG A 26 2.42 2.23 13.23
CA ARG A 26 1.03 1.75 13.14
C ARG A 26 0.95 0.25 12.93
N TRP A 27 1.88 -0.33 12.17
CA TRP A 27 1.93 -1.77 11.93
C TRP A 27 2.29 -2.51 13.23
N SER A 28 3.17 -1.97 14.06
CA SER A 28 3.47 -2.56 15.37
C SER A 28 2.21 -2.68 16.24
N LYS A 29 1.37 -1.64 16.26
CA LYS A 29 0.07 -1.65 16.95
C LYS A 29 -0.88 -2.67 16.31
N LEU A 30 -0.95 -2.70 14.99
CA LEU A 30 -1.75 -3.68 14.25
C LEU A 30 -1.32 -5.12 14.56
N ALA A 31 -0.02 -5.39 14.72
CA ALA A 31 0.49 -6.72 15.02
C ALA A 31 0.03 -7.22 16.41
N VAL A 32 -0.13 -6.31 17.37
CA VAL A 32 -0.66 -6.62 18.70
C VAL A 32 -2.18 -6.79 18.66
N SER A 33 -2.91 -5.86 18.02
CA SER A 33 -4.39 -5.89 18.01
C SER A 33 -4.97 -6.94 17.07
N ASN A 34 -4.32 -7.19 15.94
CA ASN A 34 -4.71 -8.16 14.92
C ASN A 34 -3.49 -8.74 14.21
N SER A 35 -2.85 -9.70 14.86
CA SER A 35 -1.64 -10.38 14.36
C SER A 35 -1.83 -11.01 12.97
N ARG A 36 -3.04 -11.47 12.63
CA ARG A 36 -3.32 -12.05 11.32
C ARG A 36 -3.33 -11.01 10.21
N ALA A 37 -3.96 -9.86 10.42
CA ALA A 37 -3.95 -8.75 9.47
C ALA A 37 -2.52 -8.27 9.23
N ALA A 38 -1.73 -8.11 10.29
CA ALA A 38 -0.31 -7.74 10.18
C ALA A 38 0.49 -8.77 9.36
N ALA A 39 0.30 -10.07 9.59
CA ALA A 39 0.99 -11.12 8.84
C ALA A 39 0.58 -11.16 7.35
N VAL A 40 -0.71 -10.99 7.05
CA VAL A 40 -1.21 -10.91 5.67
C VAL A 40 -0.64 -9.68 4.96
N MET A 41 -0.56 -8.54 5.64
CA MET A 41 0.09 -7.34 5.09
C MET A 41 1.55 -7.60 4.76
N MET A 42 2.29 -8.33 5.61
CA MET A 42 3.71 -8.61 5.40
C MET A 42 3.89 -9.48 4.16
N LEU A 43 3.03 -10.50 4.01
CA LEU A 43 3.02 -11.38 2.85
C LEU A 43 2.68 -10.62 1.57
N ILE A 44 1.65 -9.77 1.56
CA ILE A 44 1.31 -8.97 0.37
C ILE A 44 2.51 -8.08 0.02
N THR A 45 3.09 -7.43 1.03
CA THR A 45 4.23 -6.53 0.88
C THR A 45 5.47 -7.25 0.33
N SER A 46 5.77 -8.46 0.79
CA SER A 46 6.93 -9.24 0.32
C SER A 46 6.79 -9.70 -1.13
N GLN A 47 5.56 -9.79 -1.64
CA GLN A 47 5.25 -10.17 -3.01
C GLN A 47 5.07 -8.97 -3.94
N MET A 48 5.22 -7.74 -3.44
CA MET A 48 5.13 -6.53 -4.25
C MET A 48 6.25 -6.49 -5.29
N GLY A 49 5.87 -6.36 -6.55
CA GLY A 49 6.79 -5.96 -7.61
C GLY A 49 6.88 -4.44 -7.75
N ARG A 50 7.29 -3.99 -8.94
CA ARG A 50 7.42 -2.57 -9.30
C ARG A 50 6.13 -1.75 -9.14
N HIS A 51 5.00 -2.45 -9.04
CA HIS A 51 3.67 -1.88 -9.18
C HIS A 51 2.86 -1.82 -7.88
N ASN A 52 3.48 -2.11 -6.73
CA ASN A 52 2.82 -2.06 -5.42
C ASN A 52 1.52 -2.87 -5.30
N ALA A 53 1.31 -3.86 -6.16
CA ALA A 53 0.10 -4.68 -6.16
C ALA A 53 0.42 -6.16 -6.32
N LEU A 54 -0.41 -6.98 -5.69
CA LEU A 54 -0.41 -8.43 -5.82
C LEU A 54 -1.72 -8.87 -6.46
N VAL A 55 -1.65 -9.62 -7.55
CA VAL A 55 -2.83 -10.21 -8.19
C VAL A 55 -2.88 -11.70 -7.89
N VAL A 56 -3.88 -12.14 -7.14
CA VAL A 56 -4.01 -13.55 -6.73
C VAL A 56 -5.45 -13.85 -6.29
N SER A 57 -5.87 -15.12 -6.38
CA SER A 57 -7.16 -15.55 -5.81
C SER A 57 -7.13 -15.51 -4.27
N GLN A 58 -8.28 -15.27 -3.63
CA GLN A 58 -8.38 -15.35 -2.16
C GLN A 58 -7.98 -16.74 -1.63
N ALA A 59 -8.30 -17.82 -2.36
CA ALA A 59 -7.94 -19.17 -1.97
C ALA A 59 -6.43 -19.40 -1.99
N THR A 60 -5.73 -18.89 -2.99
CA THR A 60 -4.27 -18.99 -3.07
C THR A 60 -3.61 -18.10 -2.01
N LEU A 61 -4.09 -16.87 -1.83
CA LEU A 61 -3.57 -15.98 -0.78
C LEU A 61 -3.76 -16.57 0.63
N ALA A 62 -4.89 -17.24 0.89
CA ALA A 62 -5.16 -17.89 2.17
C ALA A 62 -4.18 -19.04 2.43
N LYS A 63 -3.88 -19.85 1.39
CA LYS A 63 -2.87 -20.91 1.44
C LYS A 63 -1.47 -20.33 1.70
N MET A 64 -1.07 -19.28 0.98
CA MET A 64 0.21 -18.60 1.19
C MET A 64 0.33 -18.01 2.60
N ALA A 65 -0.77 -17.46 3.14
CA ALA A 65 -0.84 -16.93 4.49
C ALA A 65 -1.03 -17.99 5.60
N GLY A 66 -1.06 -19.28 5.23
CA GLY A 66 -1.25 -20.39 6.17
C GLY A 66 -2.53 -20.25 7.01
N CYS A 67 -3.65 -19.86 6.39
CA CYS A 67 -4.92 -19.64 7.09
C CYS A 67 -6.15 -20.09 6.29
N GLY A 68 -7.29 -20.21 6.98
CA GLY A 68 -8.58 -20.45 6.34
C GLY A 68 -9.11 -19.21 5.63
N LEU A 69 -9.94 -19.42 4.60
CA LEU A 69 -10.55 -18.36 3.79
C LEU A 69 -11.29 -17.30 4.63
N ASN A 70 -12.08 -17.73 5.61
CA ASN A 70 -12.84 -16.80 6.47
C ASN A 70 -11.91 -15.93 7.32
N THR A 71 -10.79 -16.49 7.78
CA THR A 71 -9.77 -15.76 8.53
C THR A 71 -9.09 -14.73 7.63
N LEU A 72 -8.74 -15.11 6.40
CA LEU A 72 -8.20 -14.17 5.42
C LEU A 72 -9.16 -13.02 5.14
N LYS A 73 -10.46 -13.31 4.89
CA LYS A 73 -11.47 -12.28 4.61
C LYS A 73 -11.58 -11.27 5.76
N ARG A 74 -11.58 -11.73 7.01
CA ARG A 74 -11.58 -10.84 8.19
C ARG A 74 -10.32 -9.97 8.26
N ALA A 75 -9.15 -10.57 8.00
CA ALA A 75 -7.88 -9.84 7.97
C ALA A 75 -7.86 -8.78 6.86
N LEU A 76 -8.32 -9.12 5.65
CA LEU A 76 -8.45 -8.17 4.54
C LEU A 76 -9.42 -7.04 4.85
N GLY A 77 -10.53 -7.31 5.55
CA GLY A 77 -11.45 -6.28 6.04
C GLY A 77 -10.74 -5.27 6.93
N VAL A 78 -9.99 -5.74 7.93
CA VAL A 78 -9.20 -4.86 8.84
C VAL A 78 -8.16 -4.04 8.08
N LEU A 79 -7.49 -4.63 7.09
CA LEU A 79 -6.50 -3.92 6.27
C LEU A 79 -7.16 -2.84 5.38
N ARG A 80 -8.32 -3.15 4.79
CA ARG A 80 -9.11 -2.20 3.99
C ARG A 80 -9.62 -1.05 4.85
N ASP A 81 -10.24 -1.36 5.99
CA ASP A 81 -10.83 -0.36 6.88
C ASP A 81 -9.75 0.56 7.50
N GLY A 82 -8.52 0.05 7.64
CA GLY A 82 -7.35 0.82 8.07
C GLY A 82 -6.56 1.53 6.94
N ASN A 83 -7.07 1.52 5.70
CA ASN A 83 -6.43 2.10 4.51
C ASN A 83 -5.00 1.59 4.22
N TRP A 84 -4.71 0.35 4.60
CA TRP A 84 -3.44 -0.32 4.33
C TRP A 84 -3.34 -0.82 2.89
N ILE A 85 -4.46 -1.37 2.40
CA ILE A 85 -4.61 -1.91 1.06
C ILE A 85 -5.96 -1.51 0.47
N GLU A 86 -6.00 -1.50 -0.85
CA GLU A 86 -7.22 -1.49 -1.64
C GLU A 86 -7.40 -2.86 -2.30
N VAL A 87 -8.62 -3.39 -2.28
CA VAL A 87 -8.93 -4.70 -2.86
C VAL A 87 -9.87 -4.51 -4.03
N ARG A 88 -9.46 -4.96 -5.22
CA ARG A 88 -10.27 -4.90 -6.44
C ARG A 88 -10.51 -6.28 -7.00
N GLN A 89 -11.76 -6.59 -7.31
CA GLN A 89 -12.14 -7.86 -7.93
C GLN A 89 -11.78 -7.83 -9.41
N ILE A 90 -11.15 -8.89 -9.94
CA ILE A 90 -10.85 -9.03 -11.36
C ILE A 90 -11.81 -10.06 -11.96
N GLY A 91 -12.61 -9.64 -12.93
CA GLY A 91 -13.60 -10.49 -13.58
C GLY A 91 -14.90 -10.61 -12.78
N PRO A 92 -15.96 -11.15 -13.40
CA PRO A 92 -17.31 -11.18 -12.82
C PRO A 92 -17.46 -12.18 -11.67
N THR A 93 -16.56 -13.16 -11.53
CA THR A 93 -16.70 -14.29 -10.61
C THR A 93 -15.94 -14.14 -9.29
N GLY A 94 -15.24 -13.02 -9.06
CA GLY A 94 -14.44 -12.80 -7.84
C GLY A 94 -13.28 -13.77 -7.66
N THR A 95 -12.93 -14.54 -8.69
CA THR A 95 -11.95 -15.64 -8.59
C THR A 95 -10.52 -15.11 -8.47
N ALA A 96 -10.24 -13.93 -9.02
CA ALA A 96 -8.99 -13.22 -8.82
C ALA A 96 -9.28 -11.84 -8.22
N CYS A 97 -8.39 -11.38 -7.34
CA CYS A 97 -8.40 -10.03 -6.80
C CYS A 97 -7.03 -9.40 -6.99
N ALA A 98 -7.01 -8.09 -7.23
CA ALA A 98 -5.83 -7.26 -7.03
C ALA A 98 -5.85 -6.69 -5.61
N TYR A 99 -4.75 -6.85 -4.90
CA TYR A 99 -4.47 -6.24 -3.60
C TYR A 99 -3.43 -5.16 -3.83
N ILE A 100 -3.85 -3.91 -3.83
CA ILE A 100 -3.00 -2.74 -4.06
C ILE A 100 -2.57 -2.23 -2.70
N VAL A 101 -1.26 -2.20 -2.45
CA VAL A 101 -0.69 -1.63 -1.24
C VAL A 101 -0.67 -0.11 -1.37
N ASN A 102 -1.02 0.58 -0.28
CA ASN A 102 -0.90 2.03 -0.20
C ASN A 102 0.59 2.41 -0.32
N ASP A 103 0.94 3.23 -1.31
CA ASP A 103 2.31 3.66 -1.60
C ASP A 103 2.95 4.49 -0.46
N ARG A 104 2.11 4.99 0.46
CA ARG A 104 2.54 5.68 1.68
C ARG A 104 2.85 4.73 2.82
N VAL A 105 2.38 3.49 2.74
CA VAL A 105 2.71 2.43 3.69
C VAL A 105 4.00 1.75 3.24
N ALA A 106 4.05 1.25 2.01
CA ALA A 106 5.21 0.53 1.49
C ALA A 106 5.40 0.74 -0.02
N TRP A 107 6.65 0.71 -0.48
CA TRP A 107 7.03 0.79 -1.89
C TRP A 107 8.37 0.09 -2.17
N SER A 108 8.67 -0.17 -3.45
CA SER A 108 9.96 -0.70 -3.92
C SER A 108 10.60 0.25 -4.95
N GLY A 109 11.94 0.29 -5.01
CA GLY A 109 12.69 1.09 -6.00
C GLY A 109 12.83 2.59 -5.71
N SER A 110 13.20 3.38 -6.74
CA SER A 110 13.41 4.83 -6.62
C SER A 110 12.10 5.59 -6.43
N ARG A 111 12.11 6.52 -5.47
CA ARG A 111 10.97 7.35 -5.11
C ARG A 111 10.55 8.34 -6.22
N ASP A 112 11.41 8.59 -7.20
CA ASP A 112 11.11 9.44 -8.36
C ASP A 112 9.99 8.87 -9.26
N GLY A 113 9.70 7.56 -9.15
CA GLY A 113 8.56 6.91 -9.80
C GLY A 113 7.19 7.24 -9.20
N ILE A 114 7.13 7.93 -8.06
CA ILE A 114 5.88 8.37 -7.40
C ILE A 114 5.21 9.53 -8.16
N ARG A 115 5.88 10.15 -9.14
CA ARG A 115 5.37 11.28 -9.96
C ARG A 115 4.00 11.00 -10.64
N TYR A 116 3.56 9.75 -10.71
CA TYR A 116 2.26 9.34 -11.25
C TYR A 116 1.46 8.38 -10.34
N SER A 117 1.77 8.31 -9.05
CA SER A 117 1.13 7.33 -8.16
C SER A 117 -0.26 7.81 -7.70
N LEU A 118 -1.22 7.67 -8.61
CA LEU A 118 -2.61 7.41 -8.26
C LEU A 118 -2.90 5.91 -8.31
N PHE A 119 -2.18 5.16 -9.14
CA PHE A 119 -2.29 3.70 -9.24
C PHE A 119 -0.99 3.19 -9.88
N SER A 120 -0.02 2.76 -9.08
CA SER A 120 1.19 2.16 -9.67
C SER A 120 1.01 0.70 -10.06
N ALA A 121 -0.20 0.13 -10.04
CA ALA A 121 -0.53 -1.06 -10.81
C ALA A 121 -1.61 -0.74 -11.82
N ALA A 122 -1.33 -0.90 -13.11
CA ALA A 122 -2.36 -0.90 -14.14
C ALA A 122 -3.11 -2.24 -14.11
N VAL A 123 -3.88 -2.47 -13.06
CA VAL A 123 -4.91 -3.51 -13.08
C VAL A 123 -6.14 -2.86 -13.70
N LEU A 124 -6.39 -3.15 -14.98
CA LEU A 124 -7.61 -2.71 -15.63
C LEU A 124 -8.75 -3.56 -15.08
N VAL A 125 -9.65 -2.91 -14.33
CA VAL A 125 -10.79 -3.54 -13.70
C VAL A 125 -12.04 -2.76 -14.09
N SER A 126 -13.12 -3.47 -14.43
CA SER A 126 -14.40 -2.85 -14.74
C SER A 126 -15.18 -2.52 -13.46
N ASP A 127 -15.86 -1.38 -13.44
CA ASP A 127 -16.79 -1.00 -12.37
C ASP A 127 -17.96 -1.99 -12.27
N ALA A 128 -18.44 -2.50 -13.40
CA ALA A 128 -19.49 -3.52 -13.48
C ALA A 128 -19.11 -4.87 -12.83
N GLU A 129 -17.82 -5.10 -12.55
CA GLU A 129 -17.33 -6.32 -11.89
C GLU A 129 -17.19 -6.14 -10.37
N GLN A 130 -17.41 -4.93 -9.84
CA GLN A 130 -17.22 -4.64 -8.43
C GLN A 130 -18.51 -4.87 -7.62
N PRO A 131 -18.46 -5.62 -6.51
CA PRO A 131 -19.63 -5.86 -5.67
C PRO A 131 -20.14 -4.59 -4.96
N ASP A 132 -19.28 -3.57 -4.84
CA ASP A 132 -19.51 -2.26 -4.23
C ASP A 132 -19.56 -1.13 -5.28
N GLN A 133 -20.03 -1.41 -6.51
CA GLN A 133 -20.05 -0.44 -7.63
C GLN A 133 -20.64 0.93 -7.25
N SER A 134 -21.67 0.96 -6.40
CA SER A 134 -22.33 2.20 -5.94
C SER A 134 -21.49 3.07 -5.01
N GLU A 135 -20.42 2.53 -4.43
CA GLU A 135 -19.54 3.21 -3.46
C GLU A 135 -18.18 3.59 -4.09
N LEU A 136 -17.98 3.28 -5.37
CA LEU A 136 -16.76 3.61 -6.10
C LEU A 136 -16.53 5.12 -6.14
N GLY A 137 -15.36 5.56 -5.65
CA GLY A 137 -15.01 6.99 -5.57
C GLY A 137 -15.50 7.71 -4.30
N ALA A 138 -16.32 7.07 -3.47
CA ALA A 138 -16.75 7.60 -2.16
C ALA A 138 -15.82 7.20 -1.01
N GLN A 139 -14.74 6.47 -1.32
CA GLN A 139 -13.75 6.00 -0.35
C GLN A 139 -13.00 7.20 0.26
N PRO A 140 -12.68 7.17 1.57
CA PRO A 140 -11.86 8.22 2.17
C PRO A 140 -10.53 8.31 1.40
N SER A 141 -10.05 9.54 1.18
CA SER A 141 -8.74 9.73 0.58
C SER A 141 -7.72 8.91 1.35
N LEU A 142 -6.93 8.10 0.64
CA LEU A 142 -5.76 7.46 1.22
C LEU A 142 -4.95 8.53 1.98
N GLU A 143 -4.42 8.15 3.14
CA GLU A 143 -3.83 9.03 4.15
C GLU A 143 -2.81 10.00 3.57
N ARG A 144 -3.10 11.30 3.42
CA ARG A 144 -2.20 12.24 2.71
C ARG A 144 -0.90 12.49 3.46
N ILE A 145 0.24 12.18 2.83
CA ILE A 145 1.54 12.68 3.29
C ILE A 145 1.59 14.21 3.10
N PRO A 146 2.06 14.97 4.10
CA PRO A 146 2.29 16.40 3.98
C PRO A 146 3.12 16.79 2.74
N THR A 147 2.76 17.90 2.12
CA THR A 147 3.52 18.49 1.00
C THR A 147 4.45 19.56 1.56
N MET A 148 5.73 19.47 1.21
CA MET A 148 6.79 20.42 1.53
C MET A 148 6.90 21.44 0.39
N HIS A 149 6.70 22.70 0.72
CA HIS A 149 6.90 23.84 -0.17
C HIS A 149 8.39 24.24 -0.23
N PRO A 150 8.82 24.99 -1.27
CA PRO A 150 10.19 25.48 -1.36
C PRO A 150 10.60 26.29 -0.11
N GLY A 151 11.69 25.87 0.53
CA GLY A 151 12.19 26.50 1.76
C GLY A 151 11.60 25.94 3.07
N GLU A 152 10.63 25.03 2.99
CA GLU A 152 10.14 24.32 4.17
C GLU A 152 11.09 23.20 4.57
N ARG A 153 11.28 23.01 5.88
CA ARG A 153 11.99 21.87 6.46
C ARG A 153 11.00 21.09 7.30
N GLN A 154 10.98 19.77 7.13
CA GLN A 154 10.21 18.92 8.02
C GLN A 154 10.88 18.87 9.38
N LEU A 155 10.13 19.25 10.40
CA LEU A 155 10.54 19.07 11.78
C LEU A 155 9.92 17.76 12.27
N PRO A 156 10.71 16.84 12.84
CA PRO A 156 10.17 15.67 13.53
C PRO A 156 9.52 16.12 14.82
N THR A 157 8.29 16.62 14.73
CA THR A 157 7.51 17.08 15.87
C THR A 157 6.48 16.03 16.27
N GLY A 158 6.38 15.80 17.57
CA GLY A 158 5.45 14.87 18.19
C GLY A 158 6.13 14.13 19.33
N PRO A 159 5.41 13.72 20.38
CA PRO A 159 6.01 13.03 21.53
C PRO A 159 6.60 11.64 21.21
N GLY A 160 6.56 11.19 19.94
CA GLY A 160 6.83 9.82 19.56
C GLY A 160 5.81 8.87 20.19
N LEU A 161 6.04 7.57 20.06
CA LEU A 161 5.40 6.60 20.94
C LEU A 161 6.19 6.45 22.22
N ASP A 162 5.52 6.09 23.31
CA ASP A 162 6.18 5.74 24.56
C ASP A 162 7.26 4.64 24.33
N PRO A 163 8.30 4.57 25.18
CA PRO A 163 9.31 3.52 25.11
C PRO A 163 8.69 2.13 24.95
N PRO A 164 9.23 1.25 24.08
CA PRO A 164 10.65 1.11 23.73
C PRO A 164 11.10 1.81 22.44
N THR A 165 10.25 2.65 21.84
CA THR A 165 10.59 3.37 20.60
C THR A 165 11.74 4.34 20.87
N GLN A 166 12.88 4.15 20.19
CA GLN A 166 14.05 5.03 20.34
C GLN A 166 13.80 6.36 19.61
N PRO A 167 13.83 7.52 20.30
CA PRO A 167 13.76 8.81 19.63
C PRO A 167 15.01 9.05 18.78
N PRO A 168 14.90 9.81 17.68
CA PRO A 168 16.05 10.17 16.86
C PRO A 168 17.08 10.94 17.70
N LEU A 169 18.36 10.73 17.39
CA LEU A 169 19.45 11.47 18.06
C LEU A 169 19.38 12.94 17.64
N MET A 170 19.56 13.84 18.61
CA MET A 170 19.55 15.28 18.39
C MET A 170 20.58 15.67 17.31
N GLY A 171 20.11 16.33 16.25
CA GLY A 171 20.93 16.75 15.12
C GLY A 171 21.22 15.68 14.06
N LEU A 172 20.68 14.46 14.22
CA LEU A 172 20.75 13.35 13.27
C LEU A 172 19.35 12.85 12.88
N GLU A 173 18.37 13.76 12.88
CA GLU A 173 17.02 13.43 12.53
C GLU A 173 16.91 13.09 11.03
N PRO A 174 16.36 11.93 10.65
CA PRO A 174 16.12 11.63 9.25
C PRO A 174 14.99 12.53 8.73
N ASP A 175 15.13 13.01 7.50
CA ASP A 175 14.04 13.71 6.83
C ASP A 175 12.79 12.81 6.82
N LEU A 176 11.66 13.40 7.20
CA LEU A 176 10.39 12.71 7.15
C LEU A 176 9.94 12.54 5.69
N PRO A 177 8.94 11.69 5.44
CA PRO A 177 8.35 11.60 4.12
C PRO A 177 7.59 12.91 3.83
N ALA A 178 7.95 13.61 2.77
CA ALA A 178 7.19 14.76 2.25
C ALA A 178 7.02 14.65 0.73
N ARG A 179 6.02 15.35 0.19
CA ARG A 179 5.95 15.66 -1.25
C ARG A 179 6.69 16.97 -1.50
N VAL A 180 7.77 16.97 -2.28
CA VAL A 180 8.44 18.23 -2.66
C VAL A 180 7.70 18.84 -3.85
N LYS A 181 7.23 20.08 -3.72
CA LYS A 181 6.64 20.82 -4.84
C LYS A 181 7.75 21.54 -5.61
N GLU A 182 8.09 21.06 -6.81
CA GLU A 182 9.04 21.75 -7.70
C GLU A 182 8.46 23.12 -8.13
N PRO A 183 9.27 24.19 -8.19
CA PRO A 183 8.80 25.54 -8.48
C PRO A 183 8.39 25.79 -9.95
N HIS A 184 8.41 24.80 -10.84
CA HIS A 184 8.06 24.99 -12.25
C HIS A 184 7.41 23.74 -12.88
N GLY A 185 6.08 23.71 -12.94
CA GLY A 185 5.30 22.85 -13.85
C GLY A 185 4.54 23.74 -14.85
N PRO A 186 4.27 23.28 -16.08
CA PRO A 186 3.65 24.12 -17.11
C PRO A 186 2.23 24.54 -16.71
N PRO A 187 1.73 25.70 -17.19
CA PRO A 187 0.35 26.11 -16.94
C PRO A 187 -0.62 25.15 -17.63
N ASP A 188 -1.80 25.02 -17.02
CA ASP A 188 -2.93 24.13 -17.37
C ASP A 188 -3.29 24.09 -18.87
#